data_AF-A0AAW0N5K8-F1
#
_entry.id   AF-A0AAW0N5K8-F1
#
_cell.length_a   1.000
_cell.length_b   1.000
_cell.length_c   1.000
_cell.angle_alpha   90.00
_cell.angle_beta   90.00
_cell.angle_gamma   90.00
#
_symmetry.space_group_name_H-M   'P 1'
#
loop_
_entity.id
_entity.type
_entity.pdbx_description
1 polymer ?
#
loop_
_entity_poly.entity_id
_entity_poly.type
_entity_poly.pdbx_seq_one_letter_code
_entity_poly.pdbx_strand_id
1 'polypeptide(L)'
;MAGGRTEEHGPENGFTPLDRSVPRLLPHVDASVLPSLGGFGKHQKQLVLLTWIPALFIGFSQFSDYFLLAQPNGTCVQPPGSNDSNWTLPSTASPLLLWANSTLDADSALCACKEWRLELQTGLSQNVVTKWKLVCDSAWKVHIAKFSLLVGSIFGYLVMGVMADWYGRHPVLILCVLFMLVFGVSVAFSVNVTMFSTLRFFEGFCLAGLALSLYVLRIELCLPDWRFSMTMVASFLMVGGQLLMPGVAALCRNWPKRDDWQVLQIVIISPFVLMLPYVWIFPESLRWLLATQQYRRSKAMMLRIARKNQVDMTSELMASFPSWSRSCIKA
;
A
#
# COMPACT_ATOMS: atom_id res chain seq x y z
N MET A 1 -39.96 -13.23 -72.97
CA MET A 1 -38.51 -13.43 -72.75
C MET A 1 -37.97 -12.18 -72.09
N ALA A 2 -37.21 -12.15 -71.01
CA ALA A 2 -36.88 -13.03 -69.89
C ALA A 2 -35.97 -12.14 -69.00
N GLY A 3 -36.08 -12.18 -67.69
CA GLY A 3 -35.21 -11.40 -66.79
C GLY A 3 -35.63 -11.53 -65.34
N GLY A 4 -35.01 -12.47 -64.63
CA GLY A 4 -35.49 -13.07 -63.37
C GLY A 4 -35.48 -12.18 -62.13
N ARG A 5 -36.46 -12.45 -61.25
CA ARG A 5 -36.46 -12.13 -59.83
C ARG A 5 -35.71 -13.23 -59.08
N THR A 6 -34.68 -12.87 -58.33
CA THR A 6 -34.13 -13.68 -57.24
C THR A 6 -34.98 -13.45 -55.99
N GLU A 7 -35.64 -14.50 -55.51
CA GLU A 7 -36.17 -14.58 -54.16
C GLU A 7 -35.00 -14.80 -53.19
N GLU A 8 -34.90 -13.97 -52.15
CA GLU A 8 -34.22 -14.34 -50.90
C GLU A 8 -35.22 -14.20 -49.75
N HIS A 9 -35.64 -15.34 -49.22
CA HIS A 9 -36.31 -15.48 -47.94
C HIS A 9 -35.30 -15.15 -46.82
N GLY A 10 -35.52 -14.04 -46.11
CA GLY A 10 -34.84 -13.77 -44.84
C GLY A 10 -35.58 -14.47 -43.69
N PRO A 11 -34.88 -15.17 -42.77
CA PRO A 11 -35.53 -15.91 -41.70
C PRO A 11 -36.15 -14.99 -40.65
N GLU A 12 -37.40 -15.28 -40.30
CA GLU A 12 -38.10 -14.82 -39.10
C GLU A 12 -37.34 -15.27 -37.86
N ASN A 13 -36.41 -14.44 -37.38
CA ASN A 13 -35.84 -14.60 -36.05
C ASN A 13 -36.21 -13.36 -35.24
N GLY A 14 -37.33 -13.50 -34.52
CA GLY A 14 -37.74 -12.60 -33.45
C GLY A 14 -36.72 -12.60 -32.32
N PHE A 15 -35.69 -11.76 -32.46
CA PHE A 15 -34.90 -11.26 -31.34
C PHE A 15 -35.04 -9.75 -31.34
N THR A 16 -36.02 -9.26 -30.58
CA THR A 16 -35.94 -7.91 -30.03
C THR A 16 -34.66 -7.85 -29.20
N PRO A 17 -33.72 -6.93 -29.49
CA PRO A 17 -32.64 -6.72 -28.54
C PRO A 17 -33.29 -6.20 -27.27
N LEU A 18 -33.17 -6.97 -26.19
CA LEU A 18 -33.50 -6.51 -24.86
C LEU A 18 -32.55 -5.35 -24.58
N ASP A 19 -32.99 -4.12 -24.88
CA ASP A 19 -32.36 -2.87 -24.46
C ASP A 19 -32.52 -2.76 -22.94
N ARG A 20 -31.87 -3.66 -22.21
CA ARG A 20 -31.48 -3.41 -20.84
C ARG A 20 -30.42 -2.34 -20.94
N SER A 21 -30.89 -1.10 -20.93
CA SER A 21 -30.12 0.07 -20.55
C SER A 21 -29.40 -0.24 -19.24
N VAL A 22 -28.17 -0.75 -19.35
CA VAL A 22 -27.21 -0.78 -18.24
C VAL A 22 -27.22 0.65 -17.70
N PRO A 23 -27.43 0.89 -16.40
CA PRO A 23 -27.55 2.25 -15.90
C PRO A 23 -26.20 2.96 -16.14
N ARG A 24 -26.12 3.75 -17.22
CA ARG A 24 -24.95 4.56 -17.63
C ARG A 24 -24.73 5.75 -16.69
N LEU A 25 -25.10 5.62 -15.43
CA LEU A 25 -25.28 6.74 -14.54
C LEU A 25 -23.96 7.22 -13.93
N LEU A 26 -23.08 6.31 -13.52
CA LEU A 26 -21.74 6.66 -13.04
C LEU A 26 -20.83 7.27 -14.13
N PRO A 27 -20.77 6.73 -15.37
CA PRO A 27 -20.05 7.38 -16.46
C PRO A 27 -20.64 8.76 -16.81
N HIS A 28 -21.98 8.91 -16.74
CA HIS A 28 -22.62 10.19 -16.96
C HIS A 28 -22.24 11.20 -15.87
N VAL A 29 -22.19 10.80 -14.60
CA VAL A 29 -21.72 11.65 -13.48
C VAL A 29 -20.28 12.11 -13.71
N ASP A 30 -19.38 11.20 -14.09
CA ASP A 30 -17.98 11.54 -14.37
C ASP A 30 -17.82 12.52 -15.56
N ALA A 31 -18.62 12.33 -16.61
CA ALA A 31 -18.52 13.09 -17.86
C ALA A 31 -19.29 14.42 -17.84
N SER A 32 -20.30 14.58 -16.97
CA SER A 32 -21.15 15.78 -16.96
C SER A 32 -21.07 16.60 -15.67
N VAL A 33 -20.79 16.00 -14.50
CA VAL A 33 -20.73 16.75 -13.23
C VAL A 33 -19.39 17.45 -13.07
N LEU A 34 -18.30 16.71 -13.20
CA LEU A 34 -16.95 17.19 -12.92
C LEU A 34 -16.51 18.32 -13.87
N PRO A 35 -16.75 18.24 -15.19
CA PRO A 35 -16.48 19.37 -16.09
C PRO A 35 -17.28 20.62 -15.73
N SER A 36 -18.56 20.48 -15.37
CA SER A 36 -19.42 21.61 -15.01
C SER A 36 -19.11 22.25 -13.65
N LEU A 37 -18.34 21.58 -12.79
CA LEU A 37 -17.85 22.14 -11.52
C LEU A 37 -16.50 22.88 -11.64
N GLY A 38 -16.09 23.21 -12.87
CA GLY A 38 -14.83 23.90 -13.16
C GLY A 38 -13.69 22.98 -13.61
N GLY A 39 -14.03 21.76 -14.05
CA GLY A 39 -13.06 20.77 -14.50
C GLY A 39 -11.98 20.51 -13.45
N PHE A 40 -10.74 20.26 -13.91
CA PHE A 40 -9.58 20.03 -13.06
C PHE A 40 -9.02 21.34 -12.47
N GLY A 41 -9.84 21.99 -11.64
CA GLY A 41 -9.55 23.28 -11.00
C GLY A 41 -8.42 23.24 -9.97
N LYS A 42 -7.97 24.42 -9.52
CA LYS A 42 -6.86 24.57 -8.54
C LYS A 42 -7.10 23.78 -7.26
N HIS A 43 -8.33 23.72 -6.77
CA HIS A 43 -8.65 23.01 -5.53
C HIS A 43 -8.47 21.48 -5.68
N GLN A 44 -8.95 20.90 -6.78
CA GLN A 44 -8.80 19.47 -7.05
C GLN A 44 -7.33 19.10 -7.27
N LYS A 45 -6.58 19.92 -8.03
CA LYS A 45 -5.13 19.77 -8.17
C LYS A 45 -4.43 19.72 -6.83
N GLN A 46 -4.74 20.66 -5.92
CA GLN A 46 -4.15 20.68 -4.58
C GLN A 46 -4.47 19.43 -3.77
N LEU A 47 -5.71 18.92 -3.83
CA LEU A 47 -6.08 17.67 -3.14
C LEU A 47 -5.36 16.46 -3.72
N VAL A 48 -5.23 16.37 -5.04
CA VAL A 48 -4.49 15.28 -5.71
C VAL A 48 -3.01 15.31 -5.35
N LEU A 49 -2.38 16.50 -5.38
CA LEU A 49 -1.00 16.69 -4.92
C LEU A 49 -0.81 16.22 -3.48
N LEU A 50 -1.78 16.50 -2.61
CA LEU A 50 -1.73 16.06 -1.23
C LEU A 50 -1.77 14.52 -1.12
N THR A 51 -2.50 13.81 -1.99
CA THR A 51 -2.50 12.32 -2.03
C THR A 51 -1.19 11.68 -2.49
N TRP A 52 -0.25 12.45 -3.01
CA TRP A 52 1.05 11.95 -3.48
C TRP A 52 2.06 11.79 -2.34
N ILE A 53 1.99 12.64 -1.32
CA ILE A 53 2.87 12.58 -0.14
C ILE A 53 2.74 11.21 0.55
N PRO A 54 1.53 10.69 0.85
CA PRO A 54 1.37 9.35 1.41
C PRO A 54 1.84 8.22 0.49
N ALA A 55 1.77 8.38 -0.83
CA ALA A 55 2.19 7.34 -1.77
C ALA A 55 3.69 7.04 -1.63
N LEU A 56 4.50 8.08 -1.40
CA LEU A 56 5.92 7.96 -1.09
C LEU A 56 6.15 7.11 0.17
N PHE A 57 5.42 7.40 1.25
CA PHE A 57 5.57 6.71 2.55
C PHE A 57 4.99 5.30 2.57
N ILE A 58 3.95 5.03 1.77
CA ILE A 58 3.49 3.66 1.52
C ILE A 58 4.60 2.85 0.86
N GLY A 59 5.33 3.45 -0.09
CA GLY A 59 6.52 2.84 -0.71
C GLY A 59 7.60 2.50 0.32
N PHE A 60 7.85 3.38 1.30
CA PHE A 60 8.75 3.09 2.42
C PHE A 60 8.30 1.85 3.18
N SER A 61 7.06 1.84 3.67
CA SER A 61 6.53 0.75 4.49
C SER A 61 6.56 -0.59 3.74
N GLN A 62 6.19 -0.63 2.45
CA GLN A 62 6.22 -1.86 1.66
C GLN A 62 7.62 -2.46 1.50
N PHE A 63 8.65 -1.63 1.34
CA PHE A 63 10.02 -2.11 1.10
C PHE A 63 10.83 -2.33 2.39
N SER A 64 10.32 -1.87 3.53
CA SER A 64 10.98 -1.98 4.83
C SER A 64 11.31 -3.43 5.25
N ASP A 65 10.50 -4.42 4.83
CA ASP A 65 10.69 -5.83 5.17
C ASP A 65 12.03 -6.39 4.70
N TYR A 66 12.54 -5.90 3.56
CA TYR A 66 13.85 -6.32 3.07
C TYR A 66 14.95 -5.96 4.05
N PHE A 67 14.83 -4.84 4.77
CA PHE A 67 15.82 -4.39 5.76
C PHE A 67 15.59 -5.03 7.13
N LEU A 68 14.34 -5.08 7.58
CA LEU A 68 13.97 -5.62 8.89
C LEU A 68 14.22 -7.13 8.98
N LEU A 69 13.96 -7.86 7.89
CA LEU A 69 13.97 -9.33 7.83
C LEU A 69 15.01 -9.87 6.83
N ALA A 70 16.05 -9.08 6.53
CA ALA A 70 17.22 -9.58 5.81
C ALA A 70 17.91 -10.68 6.62
N GLN A 71 18.19 -11.80 5.96
CA GLN A 71 19.05 -12.83 6.54
C GLN A 71 20.52 -12.40 6.36
N PRO A 72 21.30 -12.30 7.44
CA PRO A 72 22.72 -12.02 7.34
C PRO A 72 23.48 -13.24 6.81
N ASN A 73 24.59 -12.98 6.13
CA ASN A 73 25.60 -14.01 5.91
C ASN A 73 26.34 -14.21 7.24
N GLY A 74 26.27 -15.42 7.81
CA GLY A 74 26.89 -15.72 9.10
C GLY A 74 28.32 -16.22 8.93
N THR A 75 29.24 -15.69 9.75
CA THR A 75 30.56 -16.29 9.97
C THR A 75 30.64 -16.81 11.40
N CYS A 76 31.23 -18.00 11.56
CA CYS A 76 31.44 -18.62 12.86
C CYS A 76 32.65 -18.01 13.56
N VAL A 77 32.48 -17.58 14.81
CA VAL A 77 33.60 -17.09 15.63
C VAL A 77 34.13 -18.26 16.46
N GLN A 78 35.40 -18.59 16.27
CA GLN A 78 36.10 -19.62 17.05
C GLN A 78 36.29 -19.14 18.50
N PRO A 79 36.03 -19.96 19.54
CA PRO A 79 36.29 -19.56 20.91
C PRO A 79 37.81 -19.38 21.15
N PRO A 80 38.25 -18.30 21.83
CA PRO A 80 39.65 -18.08 22.12
C PRO A 80 40.11 -19.06 23.21
N GLY A 81 40.72 -20.19 22.83
CA GLY A 81 41.28 -21.14 23.80
C GLY A 81 41.61 -22.56 23.32
N SER A 82 41.27 -22.97 22.08
CA SER A 82 41.69 -24.30 21.58
C SER A 82 43.11 -24.24 21.01
N ASN A 83 44.09 -24.31 21.90
CA ASN A 83 45.51 -24.40 21.60
C ASN A 83 45.91 -25.83 21.14
N ASP A 84 45.18 -26.42 20.20
CA ASP A 84 45.63 -27.65 19.53
C ASP A 84 46.50 -27.26 18.33
N SER A 85 47.79 -27.17 18.62
CA SER A 85 48.89 -26.94 17.70
C SER A 85 49.03 -28.11 16.73
N ASN A 86 48.29 -28.11 15.63
CA ASN A 86 48.65 -28.84 14.42
C ASN A 86 47.81 -28.40 13.21
N TRP A 87 47.93 -27.14 12.77
CA TRP A 87 47.38 -26.74 11.47
C TRP A 87 48.30 -25.78 10.73
N THR A 88 48.86 -26.27 9.62
CA THR A 88 49.45 -25.45 8.57
C THR A 88 48.34 -24.77 7.78
N LEU A 89 48.39 -23.45 7.73
CA LEU A 89 47.47 -22.59 7.00
C LEU A 89 47.68 -22.72 5.47
N PRO A 90 46.71 -23.15 4.66
CA PRO A 90 46.71 -22.86 3.23
C PRO A 90 46.01 -21.52 3.02
N SER A 91 46.73 -20.56 2.46
CA SER A 91 46.36 -19.14 2.33
C SER A 91 45.22 -18.83 1.34
N THR A 92 44.28 -19.74 1.10
CA THR A 92 43.22 -19.56 0.08
C THR A 92 41.85 -20.15 0.43
N ALA A 93 41.63 -20.65 1.65
CA ALA A 93 40.31 -21.15 2.06
C ALA A 93 39.53 -20.12 2.89
N SER A 94 38.29 -19.87 2.52
CA SER A 94 37.31 -19.10 3.28
C SER A 94 37.06 -19.75 4.67
N PRO A 95 36.66 -18.98 5.71
CA PRO A 95 36.57 -19.48 7.09
C PRO A 95 35.51 -20.57 7.34
N LEU A 96 34.79 -21.00 6.29
CA LEU A 96 33.65 -21.93 6.37
C LEU A 96 34.05 -23.41 6.48
N LEU A 97 35.32 -23.77 6.27
CA LEU A 97 35.72 -25.18 6.09
C LEU A 97 36.55 -25.81 7.22
N LEU A 98 36.63 -25.18 8.41
CA LEU A 98 37.52 -25.68 9.49
C LEU A 98 36.85 -26.57 10.55
N TRP A 99 35.60 -26.99 10.35
CA TRP A 99 34.88 -27.85 11.30
C TRP A 99 34.18 -29.05 10.62
N ALA A 100 34.51 -29.35 9.37
CA ALA A 100 33.96 -30.51 8.68
C ALA A 100 35.03 -31.62 8.59
N ASN A 101 35.00 -32.57 9.54
CA ASN A 101 35.33 -33.94 9.15
C ASN A 101 34.27 -34.33 8.11
N SER A 102 34.70 -34.31 6.84
CA SER A 102 33.96 -34.58 5.61
C SER A 102 32.66 -35.35 5.83
N THR A 103 31.52 -34.62 5.76
CA THR A 103 30.15 -35.05 5.36
C THR A 103 29.07 -34.03 5.76
N LEU A 104 29.34 -33.05 6.62
CA LEU A 104 28.34 -32.03 6.98
C LEU A 104 28.32 -30.87 5.98
N ASP A 105 27.11 -30.60 5.46
CA ASP A 105 26.78 -29.51 4.56
C ASP A 105 27.17 -28.15 5.16
N ALA A 106 27.59 -27.19 4.33
CA ALA A 106 28.07 -25.87 4.78
C ALA A 106 26.99 -25.07 5.55
N ASP A 107 25.71 -25.45 5.42
CA ASP A 107 24.61 -24.90 6.21
C ASP A 107 24.51 -25.54 7.60
N SER A 108 24.74 -26.86 7.69
CA SER A 108 24.76 -27.59 8.97
C SER A 108 25.94 -27.16 9.86
N ALA A 109 27.08 -26.88 9.22
CA ALA A 109 27.65 -25.54 9.19
C ALA A 109 27.59 -24.61 10.39
N LEU A 110 27.09 -23.45 9.98
CA LEU A 110 26.61 -22.37 10.79
C LEU A 110 25.80 -22.89 11.98
N CYS A 111 24.96 -23.91 11.81
CA CYS A 111 24.01 -24.31 12.85
C CYS A 111 24.64 -24.87 14.12
N ALA A 112 25.88 -25.36 14.07
CA ALA A 112 26.62 -25.82 15.24
C ALA A 112 27.35 -24.69 16.01
N CYS A 113 27.27 -23.45 15.55
CA CYS A 113 28.03 -22.34 16.11
C CYS A 113 27.47 -21.83 17.44
N LYS A 114 28.33 -21.69 18.45
CA LYS A 114 27.96 -21.11 19.76
C LYS A 114 27.91 -19.58 19.74
N GLU A 115 28.77 -18.95 18.92
CA GLU A 115 28.83 -17.50 18.70
C GLU A 115 28.98 -17.15 17.20
N TRP A 116 28.09 -16.28 16.73
CA TRP A 116 27.94 -15.88 15.32
C TRP A 116 28.29 -14.40 15.17
N ARG A 117 29.11 -14.06 14.18
CA ARG A 117 29.25 -12.68 13.72
C ARG A 117 28.45 -12.53 12.43
N LEU A 118 27.32 -11.83 12.54
CA LEU A 118 26.37 -11.61 11.46
C LEU A 118 26.66 -10.24 10.86
N GLU A 119 27.23 -10.21 9.66
CA GLU A 119 27.42 -8.97 8.91
C GLU A 119 26.20 -8.73 8.02
N LEU A 120 25.58 -7.57 8.19
CA LEU A 120 24.38 -7.20 7.46
C LEU A 120 24.76 -6.29 6.29
N GLN A 121 24.47 -6.71 5.06
CA GLN A 121 24.71 -5.91 3.85
C GLN A 121 23.66 -4.80 3.64
N THR A 122 22.62 -4.73 4.46
CA THR A 122 21.50 -3.79 4.30
C THR A 122 21.74 -2.41 4.94
N GLY A 123 22.97 -2.13 5.39
CA GLY A 123 23.34 -0.85 5.98
C GLY A 123 22.92 -0.64 7.43
N LEU A 124 22.20 -1.59 8.06
CA LEU A 124 21.92 -1.61 9.51
C LEU A 124 22.99 -2.43 10.25
N SER A 125 23.28 -2.08 11.50
CA SER A 125 24.14 -2.87 12.39
C SER A 125 23.36 -4.00 13.08
N GLN A 126 22.07 -3.80 13.37
CA GLN A 126 21.19 -4.82 13.95
C GLN A 126 19.80 -4.84 13.32
N ASN A 127 19.26 -6.04 13.04
CA ASN A 127 17.91 -6.24 12.56
C ASN A 127 17.15 -7.30 13.37
N VAL A 128 15.89 -7.55 13.02
CA VAL A 128 15.01 -8.50 13.74
C VAL A 128 15.61 -9.91 13.77
N VAL A 129 16.27 -10.30 12.67
CA VAL A 129 16.93 -11.61 12.53
C VAL A 129 18.14 -11.72 13.45
N THR A 130 18.99 -10.69 13.54
CA THR A 130 20.17 -10.70 14.41
C THR A 130 19.79 -10.59 15.89
N LYS A 131 18.77 -9.79 16.24
CA LYS A 131 18.31 -9.60 17.62
C LYS A 131 17.80 -10.90 18.25
N TRP A 132 16.96 -11.64 17.52
CA TRP A 132 16.39 -12.90 18.01
C TRP A 132 17.10 -14.15 17.48
N LYS A 133 18.27 -13.98 16.85
CA LYS A 133 19.11 -15.05 16.28
C LYS A 133 18.29 -16.05 15.45
N LEU A 134 17.51 -15.54 14.50
CA LEU A 134 16.56 -16.32 13.69
C LEU A 134 17.24 -17.08 12.54
N VAL A 135 18.18 -17.96 12.89
CA VAL A 135 18.98 -18.79 11.95
C VAL A 135 18.68 -20.28 12.19
N CYS A 136 18.99 -21.13 11.21
CA CYS A 136 18.85 -22.60 11.29
C CYS A 136 17.42 -23.04 11.64
N ASP A 137 17.21 -23.75 12.75
CA ASP A 137 15.90 -24.25 13.21
C ASP A 137 14.85 -23.16 13.42
N SER A 138 15.28 -21.90 13.52
CA SER A 138 14.40 -20.74 13.71
C SER A 138 14.27 -19.85 12.47
N ALA A 139 14.93 -20.19 11.35
CA ALA A 139 14.90 -19.42 10.11
C ALA A 139 13.49 -19.34 9.49
N TRP A 140 12.68 -20.39 9.62
CA TRP A 140 11.30 -20.42 9.13
C TRP A 140 10.44 -19.29 9.71
N LYS A 141 10.75 -18.82 10.93
CA LYS A 141 10.02 -17.71 11.58
C LYS A 141 10.20 -16.38 10.84
N VAL A 142 11.32 -16.18 10.13
CA VAL A 142 11.55 -15.00 9.28
C VAL A 142 10.57 -15.02 8.10
N HIS A 143 10.38 -16.17 7.48
CA HIS A 143 9.42 -16.33 6.39
C HIS A 143 8.00 -16.09 6.86
N ILE A 144 7.61 -16.61 8.04
CA ILE A 144 6.29 -16.32 8.62
C ILE A 144 6.09 -14.84 8.86
N ALA A 145 7.09 -14.12 9.38
CA ALA A 145 6.99 -12.69 9.58
C ALA A 145 6.75 -11.95 8.24
N LYS A 146 7.48 -12.31 7.16
CA LYS A 146 7.25 -11.74 5.82
C LYS A 146 5.85 -12.06 5.29
N PHE A 147 5.42 -13.32 5.38
CA PHE A 147 4.10 -13.73 4.94
C PHE A 147 2.98 -13.07 5.74
N SER A 148 3.18 -12.81 7.03
CA SER A 148 2.16 -12.18 7.86
C SER A 148 1.77 -10.78 7.38
N LEU A 149 2.73 -9.96 6.90
CA LEU A 149 2.42 -8.68 6.27
C LEU A 149 1.61 -8.86 4.97
N LEU A 150 2.04 -9.78 4.11
CA LEU A 150 1.40 -10.03 2.82
C LEU A 150 -0.05 -10.53 3.00
N VAL A 151 -0.23 -11.52 3.87
CA VAL A 151 -1.55 -12.08 4.21
C VAL A 151 -2.42 -11.00 4.84
N GLY A 152 -1.87 -10.21 5.77
CA GLY A 152 -2.56 -9.05 6.35
C GLY A 152 -3.05 -8.08 5.28
N SER A 153 -2.20 -7.78 4.30
CA SER A 153 -2.55 -6.88 3.18
C SER A 153 -3.68 -7.44 2.30
N ILE A 154 -3.68 -8.75 2.02
CA ILE A 154 -4.76 -9.41 1.25
C ILE A 154 -6.10 -9.24 1.99
N PHE A 155 -6.15 -9.59 3.27
CA PHE A 155 -7.36 -9.40 4.07
C PHE A 155 -7.72 -7.93 4.21
N GLY A 156 -6.73 -7.04 4.28
CA GLY A 156 -6.92 -5.59 4.32
C GLY A 156 -7.62 -5.07 3.08
N TYR A 157 -7.16 -5.43 1.88
CA TYR A 157 -7.82 -5.01 0.63
C TYR A 157 -9.27 -5.48 0.55
N LEU A 158 -9.56 -6.70 0.99
CA LEU A 158 -10.91 -7.25 1.00
C LEU A 158 -11.80 -6.55 2.02
N VAL A 159 -11.40 -6.54 3.30
CA VAL A 159 -12.24 -6.04 4.41
C VAL A 159 -12.33 -4.52 4.35
N MET A 160 -11.21 -3.80 4.26
CA MET A 160 -11.23 -2.33 4.21
C MET A 160 -11.83 -1.83 2.90
N GLY A 161 -11.72 -2.58 1.80
CA GLY A 161 -12.43 -2.27 0.56
C GLY A 161 -13.94 -2.29 0.72
N VAL A 162 -14.47 -3.39 1.27
CA VAL A 162 -15.91 -3.50 1.56
C VAL A 162 -16.35 -2.45 2.58
N MET A 163 -15.58 -2.23 3.65
CA MET A 163 -15.90 -1.18 4.61
C MET A 163 -15.91 0.21 3.97
N ALA A 164 -15.01 0.49 3.04
CA ALA A 164 -14.95 1.78 2.34
C ALA A 164 -16.15 1.96 1.40
N ASP A 165 -16.71 0.87 0.86
CA ASP A 165 -17.95 0.92 0.07
C ASP A 165 -19.16 1.22 0.96
N TRP A 166 -19.20 0.67 2.18
CA TRP A 166 -20.34 0.80 3.09
C TRP A 166 -20.35 2.10 3.88
N TYR A 167 -19.22 2.46 4.49
CA TYR A 167 -19.12 3.60 5.40
C TYR A 167 -18.61 4.87 4.72
N GLY A 168 -18.03 4.75 3.53
CA GLY A 168 -17.38 5.85 2.81
C GLY A 168 -15.86 5.72 2.83
N ARG A 169 -15.21 6.41 1.88
CA ARG A 169 -13.76 6.32 1.68
C ARG A 169 -12.99 7.08 2.75
N HIS A 170 -13.48 8.26 3.11
CA HIS A 170 -12.82 9.15 4.07
C HIS A 170 -12.79 8.60 5.50
N PRO A 171 -13.88 8.08 6.10
CA PRO A 171 -13.83 7.52 7.45
C PRO A 171 -12.93 6.29 7.54
N VAL A 172 -12.93 5.44 6.50
CA VAL A 172 -12.07 4.25 6.45
C VAL A 172 -10.60 4.64 6.30
N LEU A 173 -10.29 5.65 5.47
CA LEU A 173 -8.93 6.22 5.40
C LEU A 173 -8.43 6.65 6.79
N ILE A 174 -9.24 7.42 7.53
CA ILE A 174 -8.86 7.91 8.87
C ILE A 174 -8.66 6.74 9.83
N LEU A 175 -9.57 5.77 9.83
CA LEU A 175 -9.48 4.58 10.66
C LEU A 175 -8.18 3.81 10.39
N CYS A 176 -7.84 3.60 9.12
CA CYS A 176 -6.59 2.96 8.71
C CYS A 176 -5.37 3.77 9.17
N VAL A 177 -5.36 5.11 9.04
CA VAL A 177 -4.25 5.95 9.53
C VAL A 177 -4.06 5.79 11.04
N LEU A 178 -5.15 5.84 11.81
CA LEU A 178 -5.09 5.71 13.27
C LEU A 178 -4.53 4.34 13.68
N PHE A 179 -5.05 3.26 13.09
CA PHE A 179 -4.55 1.92 13.38
C PHE A 179 -3.13 1.69 12.87
N MET A 180 -2.74 2.27 11.73
CA MET A 180 -1.34 2.24 11.25
C MET A 180 -0.39 2.87 12.26
N LEU A 181 -0.76 4.01 12.85
CA LEU A 181 0.06 4.65 13.88
C LEU A 181 0.17 3.79 15.14
N VAL A 182 -0.94 3.21 15.60
CA VAL A 182 -0.96 2.36 16.80
C VAL A 182 -0.17 1.06 16.58
N PHE A 183 -0.52 0.28 15.56
CA PHE A 183 0.12 -1.01 15.31
C PHE A 183 1.55 -0.84 14.81
N GLY A 184 1.80 0.12 13.91
CA GLY A 184 3.13 0.39 13.37
C GLY A 184 4.15 0.81 14.43
N VAL A 185 3.75 1.66 15.39
CA VAL A 185 4.61 2.01 16.54
C VAL A 185 4.78 0.80 17.46
N SER A 186 3.70 0.03 17.69
CA SER A 186 3.76 -1.18 18.52
C SER A 186 4.74 -2.22 18.00
N VAL A 187 4.92 -2.34 16.67
CA VAL A 187 5.93 -3.23 16.06
C VAL A 187 7.34 -2.92 16.57
N ALA A 188 7.70 -1.65 16.73
CA ALA A 188 9.00 -1.25 17.25
C ALA A 188 9.24 -1.71 18.69
N PHE A 189 8.18 -1.89 19.49
CA PHE A 189 8.24 -2.35 20.87
C PHE A 189 8.00 -3.86 21.03
N SER A 190 7.96 -4.60 19.93
CA SER A 190 7.78 -6.05 20.00
C SER A 190 8.93 -6.75 20.74
N VAL A 191 8.56 -7.66 21.65
CA VAL A 191 9.53 -8.41 22.48
C VAL A 191 9.80 -9.81 21.96
N ASN A 192 8.84 -10.39 21.24
CA ASN A 192 8.88 -11.76 20.72
C ASN A 192 8.51 -11.80 19.23
N VAL A 193 8.99 -12.81 18.52
CA VAL A 193 8.71 -13.01 17.08
C VAL A 193 7.23 -13.16 16.78
N THR A 194 6.48 -13.84 17.66
CA THR A 194 5.02 -14.00 17.52
C THR A 194 4.33 -12.65 17.61
N MET A 195 4.69 -11.83 18.60
CA MET A 195 4.16 -10.46 18.75
C MET A 195 4.52 -9.62 17.52
N PHE A 196 5.77 -9.67 17.05
CA PHE A 196 6.21 -8.99 15.83
C PHE A 196 5.36 -9.40 14.62
N SER A 197 5.20 -10.70 14.35
CA SER A 197 4.43 -11.20 13.21
C SER A 197 2.94 -10.82 13.29
N THR A 198 2.31 -10.91 14.46
CA THR A 198 0.91 -10.49 14.62
C THR A 198 0.72 -9.00 14.38
N LEU A 199 1.64 -8.16 14.87
CA LEU A 199 1.58 -6.72 14.64
C LEU A 199 1.86 -6.37 13.17
N ARG A 200 2.78 -7.07 12.50
CA ARG A 200 3.03 -6.94 11.05
C ARG A 200 1.79 -7.31 10.23
N PHE A 201 1.04 -8.33 10.64
CA PHE A 201 -0.24 -8.65 10.00
C PHE A 201 -1.22 -7.47 10.06
N PHE A 202 -1.42 -6.87 11.23
CA PHE A 202 -2.31 -5.72 11.37
C PHE A 202 -1.78 -4.46 10.66
N GLU A 203 -0.47 -4.27 10.62
CA GLU A 203 0.16 -3.20 9.84
C GLU A 203 -0.12 -3.38 8.34
N GLY A 204 0.07 -4.58 7.79
CA GLY A 204 -0.24 -4.88 6.38
C GLY A 204 -1.73 -4.68 6.07
N PHE A 205 -2.59 -5.11 6.98
CA PHE A 205 -4.04 -4.93 6.87
C PHE A 205 -4.44 -3.45 6.78
N CYS A 206 -3.86 -2.59 7.65
CA CYS A 206 -4.16 -1.16 7.64
C CYS A 206 -3.49 -0.43 6.47
N LEU A 207 -2.29 -0.86 6.06
CA LEU A 207 -1.56 -0.31 4.91
C LEU A 207 -2.33 -0.53 3.60
N ALA A 208 -2.94 -1.71 3.43
CA ALA A 208 -3.78 -2.02 2.29
C ALA A 208 -5.04 -1.13 2.22
N GLY A 209 -5.74 -0.95 3.35
CA GLY A 209 -6.89 -0.04 3.42
C GLY A 209 -6.53 1.42 3.13
N LEU A 210 -5.36 1.86 3.60
CA LEU A 210 -4.83 3.20 3.30
C LEU A 210 -4.53 3.35 1.80
N ALA A 211 -3.81 2.40 1.21
CA ALA A 211 -3.43 2.42 -0.20
C ALA A 211 -4.67 2.42 -1.11
N LEU A 212 -5.64 1.56 -0.82
CA LEU A 212 -6.90 1.47 -1.56
C LEU A 212 -7.71 2.77 -1.46
N SER A 213 -7.90 3.29 -0.25
CA SER A 213 -8.70 4.51 -0.03
C SER A 213 -8.07 5.73 -0.71
N LEU A 214 -6.74 5.88 -0.64
CA LEU A 214 -6.04 6.96 -1.35
C LEU A 214 -6.10 6.82 -2.87
N TYR A 215 -5.96 5.60 -3.38
CA TYR A 215 -6.07 5.33 -4.82
C TYR A 215 -7.45 5.72 -5.33
N VAL A 216 -8.51 5.27 -4.66
CA VAL A 216 -9.90 5.59 -5.02
C VAL A 216 -10.17 7.08 -4.90
N LEU A 217 -9.78 7.71 -3.79
CA LEU A 217 -9.95 9.15 -3.59
C LEU A 217 -9.26 9.96 -4.70
N ARG A 218 -8.07 9.54 -5.15
CA ARG A 218 -7.35 10.20 -6.24
C ARG A 218 -8.09 10.13 -7.57
N ILE A 219 -8.61 8.97 -7.95
CA ILE A 219 -9.34 8.82 -9.23
C ILE A 219 -10.68 9.57 -9.22
N GLU A 220 -11.30 9.72 -8.04
CA GLU A 220 -12.57 10.44 -7.86
C GLU A 220 -12.41 11.96 -7.90
N LEU A 221 -11.24 12.46 -7.47
CA LEU A 221 -10.90 13.88 -7.55
C LEU A 221 -10.46 14.32 -8.96
N CYS A 222 -10.13 13.36 -9.83
CA CYS A 222 -9.65 13.61 -11.19
C CYS A 222 -10.75 13.43 -12.24
N LEU A 223 -10.71 14.28 -13.28
CA LEU A 223 -11.46 14.06 -14.52
C LEU A 223 -10.93 12.80 -15.23
N PRO A 224 -11.78 12.09 -15.99
CA PRO A 224 -11.44 10.83 -16.67
C PRO A 224 -10.10 10.86 -17.41
N ASP A 225 -9.83 11.92 -18.16
CA ASP A 225 -8.62 12.06 -19.00
C ASP A 225 -7.32 12.13 -18.19
N TRP A 226 -7.38 12.63 -16.94
CA TRP A 226 -6.20 12.81 -16.08
C TRP A 226 -5.98 11.66 -15.11
N ARG A 227 -6.94 10.72 -14.98
CA ARG A 227 -6.88 9.63 -14.00
C ARG A 227 -5.60 8.81 -14.13
N PHE A 228 -5.30 8.35 -15.36
CA PHE A 228 -4.12 7.53 -15.63
C PHE A 228 -2.82 8.25 -15.26
N SER A 229 -2.64 9.49 -15.74
CA SER A 229 -1.44 10.29 -15.46
C SER A 229 -1.24 10.51 -13.95
N MET A 230 -2.29 10.90 -13.22
CA MET A 230 -2.20 11.17 -11.78
C MET A 230 -1.93 9.91 -10.95
N THR A 231 -2.48 8.76 -11.35
CA THR A 231 -2.15 7.48 -10.73
C THR A 231 -0.72 7.04 -11.05
N MET A 232 -0.25 7.28 -12.28
CA MET A 232 1.11 6.93 -12.70
C MET A 232 2.16 7.72 -11.93
N VAL A 233 1.97 9.04 -11.76
CA VAL A 233 2.87 9.87 -10.95
C VAL A 233 2.98 9.34 -9.52
N ALA A 234 1.87 8.95 -8.92
CA ALA A 234 1.90 8.39 -7.57
C ALA A 234 2.59 7.03 -7.50
N SER A 235 2.47 6.18 -8.53
CA SER A 235 3.23 4.94 -8.64
C SER A 235 4.74 5.21 -8.73
N PHE A 236 5.16 6.21 -9.51
CA PHE A 236 6.56 6.64 -9.56
C PHE A 236 7.06 7.17 -8.22
N LEU A 237 6.23 7.93 -7.48
CA LEU A 237 6.58 8.38 -6.14
C LEU A 237 6.68 7.22 -5.16
N MET A 238 5.82 6.21 -5.27
CA MET A 238 5.92 5.00 -4.46
C MET A 238 7.24 4.26 -4.73
N VAL A 239 7.63 4.09 -5.99
CA VAL A 239 8.94 3.51 -6.39
C VAL A 239 10.11 4.39 -5.90
N GLY A 240 10.00 5.71 -6.01
CA GLY A 240 10.96 6.65 -5.45
C GLY A 240 11.10 6.47 -3.93
N GLY A 241 9.99 6.18 -3.26
CA GLY A 241 9.98 5.79 -1.86
C GLY A 241 10.85 4.56 -1.59
N GLN A 242 10.58 3.48 -2.33
CA GLN A 242 11.35 2.24 -2.22
C GLN A 242 12.85 2.45 -2.46
N LEU A 243 13.22 3.29 -3.42
CA LEU A 243 14.62 3.59 -3.77
C LEU A 243 15.33 4.43 -2.70
N LEU A 244 14.61 5.26 -1.95
CA LEU A 244 15.17 6.07 -0.86
C LEU A 244 15.35 5.27 0.44
N MET A 245 14.65 4.14 0.60
CA MET A 245 14.72 3.32 1.82
C MET A 245 16.12 2.87 2.24
N PRO A 246 17.02 2.42 1.36
CA PRO A 246 18.41 2.12 1.72
C PRO A 246 19.13 3.32 2.37
N GLY A 247 18.86 4.54 1.88
CA GLY A 247 19.43 5.76 2.45
C GLY A 247 18.88 6.05 3.86
N VAL A 248 17.57 5.89 4.05
CA VAL A 248 16.92 6.02 5.38
C VAL A 248 17.46 4.97 6.36
N ALA A 249 17.63 3.72 5.89
CA ALA A 249 18.23 2.63 6.64
C ALA A 249 19.66 2.95 7.10
N ALA A 250 20.50 3.48 6.21
CA ALA A 250 21.87 3.89 6.54
C ALA A 250 21.93 5.04 7.57
N LEU A 251 20.99 5.99 7.52
CA LEU A 251 20.87 7.07 8.51
C LEU A 251 20.49 6.56 9.90
N CYS A 252 19.80 5.42 10.00
CA CYS A 252 19.40 4.82 11.27
C CYS A 252 20.55 4.05 11.98
N ARG A 253 21.67 3.76 11.28
CA ARG A 253 22.78 2.90 11.75
C ARG A 253 23.54 3.40 12.99
N ASN A 254 23.51 4.71 13.27
CA ASN A 254 24.39 5.34 14.26
C ASN A 254 23.63 5.87 15.50
N TRP A 255 22.41 5.40 15.77
CA TRP A 255 21.60 5.96 16.85
C TRP A 255 22.07 5.46 18.24
N PRO A 256 22.62 6.30 19.14
CA PRO A 256 23.41 5.85 20.29
C PRO A 256 22.67 5.12 21.43
N LYS A 257 21.35 4.89 21.33
CA LYS A 257 20.50 4.47 22.45
C LYS A 257 19.41 3.42 22.13
N ARG A 258 19.22 3.04 20.86
CA ARG A 258 18.15 2.10 20.45
C ARG A 258 18.68 1.18 19.36
N ASP A 259 18.08 -0.01 19.26
CA ASP A 259 18.38 -0.93 18.16
C ASP A 259 17.96 -0.28 16.82
N ASP A 260 18.84 -0.39 15.81
CA ASP A 260 18.67 0.27 14.50
C ASP A 260 17.32 -0.03 13.84
N TRP A 261 16.83 -1.27 13.95
CA TRP A 261 15.56 -1.69 13.36
C TRP A 261 14.33 -1.08 14.04
N GLN A 262 14.40 -0.79 15.35
CA GLN A 262 13.31 -0.12 16.06
C GLN A 262 13.23 1.35 15.66
N VAL A 263 14.39 1.99 15.50
CA VAL A 263 14.47 3.36 14.99
C VAL A 263 13.95 3.42 13.57
N LEU A 264 14.37 2.49 12.70
CA LEU A 264 13.88 2.40 11.32
C LEU A 264 12.35 2.26 11.27
N GLN A 265 11.77 1.37 12.09
CA GLN A 265 10.31 1.20 12.16
C GLN A 265 9.60 2.50 12.59
N ILE A 266 10.10 3.20 13.61
CA ILE A 266 9.52 4.48 14.04
C ILE A 266 9.65 5.54 12.94
N VAL A 267 10.80 5.60 12.26
CA VAL A 267 11.03 6.53 11.16
C VAL A 267 10.07 6.26 10.00
N ILE A 268 9.77 5.00 9.69
CA ILE A 268 8.79 4.62 8.66
C ILE A 268 7.37 5.04 9.04
N ILE A 269 7.00 4.92 10.32
CA ILE A 269 5.64 5.22 10.78
C ILE A 269 5.42 6.72 11.02
N SER A 270 6.48 7.44 11.40
CA SER A 270 6.44 8.88 11.70
C SER A 270 5.73 9.77 10.64
N PRO A 271 5.87 9.54 9.32
CA PRO A 271 5.26 10.40 8.31
C PRO A 271 3.76 10.19 8.17
N PHE A 272 3.22 9.05 8.61
CA PHE A 272 1.77 8.84 8.65
C PHE A 272 1.07 9.76 9.67
N VAL A 273 1.81 10.34 10.63
CA VAL A 273 1.29 11.39 11.52
C VAL A 273 0.89 12.64 10.72
N LEU A 274 1.63 12.94 9.62
CA LEU A 274 1.31 14.04 8.72
C LEU A 274 -0.01 13.82 7.95
N MET A 275 -0.58 12.61 8.01
CA MET A 275 -1.90 12.32 7.45
C MET A 275 -3.05 12.61 8.41
N LEU A 276 -2.81 12.85 9.71
CA LEU A 276 -3.89 13.20 10.66
C LEU A 276 -4.71 14.45 10.24
N PRO A 277 -4.10 15.53 9.69
CA PRO A 277 -4.86 16.68 9.18
C PRO A 277 -5.81 16.35 8.01
N TYR A 278 -5.69 15.17 7.39
CA TYR A 278 -6.53 14.79 6.24
C TYR A 278 -8.00 14.63 6.63
N VAL A 279 -8.27 14.44 7.93
CA VAL A 279 -9.61 14.49 8.52
C VAL A 279 -10.35 15.79 8.15
N TRP A 280 -9.64 16.92 8.13
CA TRP A 280 -10.25 18.23 7.85
C TRP A 280 -10.09 18.68 6.40
N ILE A 281 -9.04 18.21 5.71
CA ILE A 281 -8.70 18.69 4.36
C ILE A 281 -9.52 17.98 3.29
N PHE A 282 -9.67 16.65 3.39
CA PHE A 282 -10.32 15.87 2.34
C PHE A 282 -11.84 15.84 2.52
N PRO A 283 -12.61 16.13 1.45
CA PRO A 283 -14.04 15.86 1.45
C PRO A 283 -14.31 14.35 1.31
N GLU A 284 -15.50 13.92 1.71
CA GLU A 284 -16.01 12.59 1.39
C GLU A 284 -16.11 12.38 -0.13
N SER A 285 -16.14 11.12 -0.58
CA SER A 285 -16.36 10.78 -1.98
C SER A 285 -17.71 11.28 -2.50
N LEU A 286 -17.69 12.09 -3.57
CA LEU A 286 -18.92 12.55 -4.24
C LEU A 286 -19.69 11.37 -4.86
N ARG A 287 -18.97 10.40 -5.42
CA ARG A 287 -19.57 9.19 -6.02
C ARG A 287 -20.28 8.36 -4.96
N TRP A 288 -19.62 8.15 -3.80
CA TRP A 288 -20.23 7.43 -2.69
C TRP A 288 -21.48 8.13 -2.17
N LEU A 289 -21.47 9.47 -2.03
CA LEU A 289 -22.65 10.23 -1.60
C LEU A 289 -23.83 10.11 -2.59
N LEU A 290 -23.55 10.06 -3.89
CA LEU A 290 -24.57 9.89 -4.92
C LEU A 290 -25.10 8.44 -4.96
N ALA A 291 -24.22 7.45 -4.77
CA ALA A 291 -24.58 6.03 -4.72
C ALA A 291 -25.39 5.69 -3.47
N THR A 292 -25.06 6.28 -2.31
CA THR A 292 -25.79 6.10 -1.04
C THR A 292 -27.01 7.02 -0.90
N GLN A 293 -27.43 7.68 -1.98
CA GLN A 293 -28.62 8.54 -2.03
C GLN A 293 -28.60 9.73 -1.06
N GLN A 294 -27.43 10.17 -0.60
CA GLN A 294 -27.27 11.32 0.30
C GLN A 294 -27.27 12.66 -0.46
N TYR A 295 -28.35 12.94 -1.20
CA TYR A 295 -28.44 14.07 -2.15
C TYR A 295 -28.22 15.46 -1.54
N ARG A 296 -28.65 15.67 -0.29
CA ARG A 296 -28.44 16.96 0.40
C ARG A 296 -26.94 17.23 0.62
N ARG A 297 -26.20 16.19 1.03
CA ARG A 297 -24.75 16.29 1.29
C ARG A 297 -23.98 16.40 -0.02
N SER A 298 -24.34 15.64 -1.05
CA SER A 298 -23.70 15.76 -2.37
C SER A 298 -23.91 17.16 -2.97
N LYS A 299 -25.11 17.73 -2.89
CA LYS A 299 -25.39 19.10 -3.34
C LYS A 299 -24.54 20.14 -2.59
N ALA A 300 -24.46 20.03 -1.27
CA ALA A 300 -23.64 20.93 -0.45
C ALA A 300 -22.14 20.82 -0.79
N MET A 301 -21.65 19.61 -1.06
CA MET A 301 -20.26 19.38 -1.49
C MET A 301 -19.99 20.00 -2.86
N MET A 302 -20.86 19.77 -3.84
CA MET A 302 -20.73 20.33 -5.18
C MET A 302 -20.72 21.86 -5.17
N LEU A 303 -21.60 22.49 -4.38
CA LEU A 303 -21.61 23.95 -4.19
C LEU A 303 -20.29 24.47 -3.58
N ARG A 304 -19.71 23.75 -2.61
CA ARG A 304 -18.41 24.12 -2.02
C ARG A 304 -17.29 24.03 -3.05
N ILE A 305 -17.28 22.99 -3.88
CA ILE A 305 -16.28 22.81 -4.95
C ILE A 305 -16.42 23.91 -6.01
N ALA A 306 -17.64 24.18 -6.48
CA ALA A 306 -17.91 25.24 -7.45
C ALA A 306 -17.46 26.62 -6.94
N ARG A 307 -17.77 26.95 -5.67
CA ARG A 307 -17.32 28.20 -5.04
C ARG A 307 -15.79 28.29 -4.97
N LYS A 308 -15.10 27.21 -4.61
CA LYS A 308 -13.62 27.18 -4.55
C LYS A 308 -12.97 27.24 -5.94
N ASN A 309 -13.64 26.72 -6.96
CA ASN A 309 -13.19 26.79 -8.35
C ASN A 309 -13.64 28.07 -9.07
N GLN A 310 -14.32 29.00 -8.36
CA GLN A 310 -14.86 30.24 -8.93
C GLN A 310 -15.77 30.02 -10.15
N VAL A 311 -16.57 28.95 -10.13
CA VAL A 311 -17.54 28.66 -11.17
C VAL A 311 -18.93 29.06 -10.69
N ASP A 312 -19.59 29.93 -11.46
CA ASP A 312 -21.01 30.20 -11.28
C ASP A 312 -21.79 28.94 -11.65
N MET A 313 -22.43 28.31 -10.67
CA MET A 313 -23.30 27.18 -10.95
C MET A 313 -24.51 27.69 -11.73
N THR A 314 -24.55 27.40 -13.02
CA THR A 314 -25.70 27.69 -13.88
C THR A 314 -26.96 27.11 -13.23
N SER A 315 -28.07 27.87 -13.24
CA SER A 315 -29.38 27.41 -12.76
C SER A 315 -29.78 26.06 -13.36
N GLU A 316 -29.34 25.76 -14.57
CA GLU A 316 -29.51 24.49 -15.27
C GLU A 316 -28.85 23.29 -14.57
N LEU A 317 -27.65 23.44 -13.98
CA LEU A 317 -26.98 22.35 -13.25
C LEU A 317 -27.69 22.05 -11.92
N MET A 318 -28.27 23.08 -11.30
CA MET A 318 -29.11 22.91 -10.12
C MET A 318 -30.49 22.32 -10.48
N ALA A 319 -31.00 22.61 -11.69
CA ALA A 319 -32.25 22.08 -12.22
C ALA A 319 -32.14 20.64 -12.75
N SER A 320 -30.95 20.18 -13.14
CA SER A 320 -30.67 18.77 -13.51
C SER A 320 -30.43 17.86 -12.30
N PHE A 321 -30.14 18.42 -11.13
CA PHE A 321 -29.93 17.65 -9.90
C PHE A 321 -31.09 16.69 -9.54
N PRO A 322 -32.38 17.09 -9.64
CA PRO A 322 -33.52 16.20 -9.43
C PRO A 322 -33.66 15.11 -10.50
N SER A 323 -33.16 15.31 -11.72
CA SER A 323 -33.16 14.27 -12.76
C SER A 323 -32.06 13.25 -12.51
N TRP A 324 -30.88 13.68 -12.07
CA TRP A 324 -29.79 12.78 -11.65
C TRP A 324 -30.16 11.96 -10.42
N SER A 325 -30.83 12.60 -9.44
CA SER A 325 -31.39 11.91 -8.26
C SER A 325 -32.40 10.84 -8.67
N ARG A 326 -33.34 11.14 -9.56
CA ARG A 326 -34.34 10.16 -10.03
C ARG A 326 -33.75 9.03 -10.85
N SER A 327 -32.72 9.29 -11.65
CA SER A 327 -32.03 8.24 -12.41
C SER A 327 -31.17 7.34 -11.52
N CYS A 328 -30.64 7.84 -10.39
CA CYS A 328 -29.97 7.01 -9.36
C CYS A 328 -30.94 6.09 -8.61
N ILE A 329 -32.20 6.51 -8.42
CA ILE A 329 -33.21 5.74 -7.68
C ILE A 329 -33.81 4.61 -8.53
N LYS A 330 -33.78 4.74 -9.86
CA LYS A 330 -34.32 3.75 -10.81
C LYS A 330 -33.31 2.69 -11.27
N ALA A 331 -32.04 2.83 -10.90
CA ALA A 331 -30.94 1.91 -11.19
C ALA A 331 -30.72 0.97 -10.01
#